data_AF-A0A8S1BH46-F1
#
_entry.id   AF-A0A8S1BH46-F1
#
_cell.length_a   1.000
_cell.length_b   1.000
_cell.length_c   1.000
_cell.angle_alpha   90.00
_cell.angle_beta   90.00
_cell.angle_gamma   90.00
#
_symmetry.space_group_name_H-M   'P 1'
#
loop_
_entity.id
_entity.type
_entity.pdbx_description
1 polymer ?
#
loop_
_entity_poly.entity_id
_entity_poly.type
_entity_poly.pdbx_seq_one_letter_code
_entity_poly.pdbx_strand_id
1 'polypeptide(L)' 'MDVENNEVLIAMVFDRPALWDKKSKFYSSRKVVDRCWKEISLEMKQDEYTLRKKWRYLRDQFAVEFGKITNRRRWDFICA' A
#
# COMPACT_ATOMS: atom_id res chain seq x y z
N MET A 1 17.74 -4.35 11.21
CA MET A 1 16.64 -4.24 12.18
C MET A 1 15.46 -3.62 11.42
N ASP A 2 14.63 -4.39 10.70
CA ASP A 2 13.57 -3.79 9.84
C ASP A 2 12.37 -4.71 9.54
N VAL A 3 12.22 -5.81 10.29
CA VAL A 3 11.17 -6.81 10.02
C VAL A 3 9.85 -6.44 10.72
N GLU A 4 9.90 -5.75 11.86
CA GLU A 4 8.74 -5.41 12.71
C GLU A 4 7.76 -4.37 12.09
N ASN A 5 8.19 -3.58 11.09
CA ASN A 5 7.40 -2.44 10.61
C ASN A 5 6.38 -2.77 9.50
N ASN A 6 6.43 -3.97 8.91
CA ASN A 6 5.55 -4.31 7.78
C ASN A 6 4.10 -4.51 8.21
N GLU A 7 3.87 -5.27 9.27
CA GLU A 7 2.52 -5.59 9.76
C GLU A 7 1.82 -4.34 10.29
N VAL A 8 2.54 -3.49 11.02
CA VAL A 8 2.02 -2.21 11.50
C VAL A 8 1.66 -1.29 10.33
N LEU A 9 2.47 -1.25 9.28
CA LEU A 9 2.18 -0.44 8.08
C LEU A 9 0.92 -0.98 7.38
N ILE A 10 0.80 -2.30 7.25
CA ILE A 10 -0.36 -2.94 6.64
C ILE A 10 -1.62 -2.64 7.45
N ALA A 11 -1.59 -2.77 8.78
CA ALA A 11 -2.72 -2.46 9.66
C ALA A 11 -3.16 -1.00 9.53
N MET A 12 -2.21 -0.07 9.58
CA MET A 12 -2.46 1.36 9.44
C MET A 12 -3.05 1.76 8.09
N VAL A 13 -2.60 1.10 7.02
CA VAL A 13 -3.17 1.30 5.68
C VAL A 13 -4.56 0.67 5.61
N PHE A 14 -4.76 -0.52 6.20
CA PHE A 14 -6.02 -1.24 6.19
C PHE A 14 -7.14 -0.44 6.87
N ASP A 15 -6.86 0.20 8.01
CA ASP A 15 -7.78 1.09 8.71
C ASP A 15 -8.21 2.31 7.88
N ARG A 16 -7.44 2.65 6.84
CA ARG A 16 -7.66 3.81 5.98
C ARG A 16 -8.08 3.35 4.57
N PRO A 17 -9.38 3.06 4.33
CA PRO A 17 -9.87 2.54 3.04
C PRO A 17 -9.60 3.47 1.86
N ALA A 18 -9.37 4.77 2.08
CA ALA A 18 -8.96 5.71 1.04
C ALA A 18 -7.62 5.33 0.36
N LEU A 19 -6.78 4.52 1.00
CA LEU A 19 -5.46 4.12 0.49
C LEU A 19 -5.46 2.84 -0.35
N TRP A 20 -6.42 1.94 -0.12
CA TRP A 20 -6.42 0.60 -0.75
C TRP A 20 -7.75 0.22 -1.41
N ASP A 21 -8.89 0.70 -0.90
CA ASP A 21 -10.19 0.28 -1.38
C ASP A 21 -10.59 1.04 -2.66
N LYS A 22 -10.47 0.36 -3.79
CA LYS A 22 -10.86 0.87 -5.12
C LYS A 22 -12.32 1.28 -5.25
N LYS A 23 -13.19 0.76 -4.37
CA LYS A 23 -14.64 1.03 -4.38
C LYS A 23 -15.01 2.24 -3.52
N SER A 24 -14.09 2.74 -2.69
CA SER A 24 -14.34 3.93 -1.88
C SER A 24 -14.44 5.17 -2.74
N LYS A 25 -15.44 6.02 -2.48
CA LYS A 25 -15.59 7.34 -3.12
C LYS A 25 -14.34 8.22 -2.94
N PHE A 26 -13.52 7.95 -1.92
CA PHE A 26 -12.31 8.71 -1.60
C PHE A 26 -11.03 8.15 -2.23
N TYR A 27 -11.08 7.00 -2.91
CA TYR A 27 -9.93 6.31 -3.52
C TYR A 27 -9.22 7.10 -4.64
N SER A 28 -9.78 8.22 -5.07
CA SER A 28 -9.17 9.13 -6.06
C SER A 28 -8.89 10.53 -5.50
N SER A 29 -9.28 10.78 -4.25
CA SER A 29 -9.11 12.08 -3.62
C SER A 29 -7.66 12.25 -3.16
N ARG A 30 -6.82 12.84 -4.02
CA ARG A 30 -5.40 13.12 -3.71
C ARG A 30 -5.20 13.80 -2.34
N LYS A 31 -6.09 14.72 -1.97
CA LYS A 31 -6.05 15.40 -0.67
C LYS A 31 -6.23 14.44 0.52
N VAL A 32 -7.13 13.47 0.41
CA VAL A 32 -7.40 12.49 1.48
C VAL A 32 -6.26 11.49 1.57
N VAL A 33 -5.78 11.02 0.41
CA VAL A 33 -4.63 10.11 0.33
C VAL A 33 -3.38 10.74 0.95
N ASP A 34 -3.06 11.99 0.59
CA ASP A 34 -1.90 12.71 1.14
C ASP A 34 -2.02 12.91 2.66
N ARG A 35 -3.22 13.26 3.14
CA ARG A 35 -3.47 13.38 4.59
C ARG A 35 -3.27 12.06 5.31
N CYS A 36 -3.82 10.96 4.79
CA CYS A 36 -3.67 9.64 5.39
C CYS A 36 -2.19 9.21 5.45
N TRP A 37 -1.40 9.48 4.41
CA TRP A 37 0.03 9.16 4.41
C TRP A 37 0.82 10.01 5.40
N LYS A 38 0.48 11.30 5.54
CA LYS A 38 1.07 12.17 6.56
C LYS A 38 0.78 11.69 7.97
N GLU A 39 -0.44 11.26 8.25
CA GLU A 39 -0.81 10.68 9.55
C GLU A 39 0.03 9.43 9.85
N ILE A 40 0.12 8.49 8.90
CA ILE A 40 0.94 7.27 9.07
C ILE A 40 2.42 7.62 9.26
N SER A 41 2.94 8.60 8.51
CA SER A 41 4.32 9.07 8.62
C SER A 41 4.64 9.62 10.00
N LEU A 42 3.74 10.44 10.57
CA LEU A 42 3.88 10.97 11.92
C LEU A 42 3.84 9.87 12.99
N GLU A 43 2.92 8.92 12.83
CA GLU A 43 2.69 7.84 13.81
C GLU A 43 3.82 6.80 13.78
N MET A 44 4.36 6.46 12.61
CA MET A 44 5.55 5.61 12.48
C MET A 44 6.88 6.34 12.68
N LYS A 45 6.87 7.68 12.76
CA LYS A 45 8.07 8.53 12.75
C LYS A 45 9.02 8.19 11.59
N GLN A 46 8.45 7.83 10.45
CA GLN A 46 9.19 7.48 9.24
C GLN A 46 8.80 8.42 8.11
N ASP A 47 9.74 8.66 7.20
CA ASP A 47 9.50 9.51 6.04
C ASP A 47 8.42 8.91 5.13
N GLU A 48 7.50 9.76 4.69
CA GLU A 48 6.39 9.40 3.83
C GLU A 48 6.86 8.71 2.53
N TYR A 49 7.98 9.15 1.94
CA TYR A 49 8.55 8.54 0.75
C TYR A 49 8.95 7.09 1.00
N THR A 50 9.61 6.83 2.14
CA THR A 50 10.03 5.48 2.54
C THR A 50 8.82 4.58 2.77
N LEU A 51 7.80 5.07 3.45
CA LEU A 51 6.56 4.33 3.70
C LEU A 51 5.80 4.01 2.42
N ARG A 52 5.66 4.98 1.52
CA ARG A 52 5.02 4.77 0.21
C ARG A 52 5.78 3.77 -0.65
N LYS A 53 7.12 3.81 -0.64
CA LYS A 53 7.97 2.84 -1.33
C LYS A 53 7.80 1.44 -0.74
N LYS A 54 7.77 1.32 0.58
CA LYS A 54 7.58 0.05 1.30
C LYS A 54 6.19 -0.54 1.05
N TRP A 55 5.14 0.27 1.08
CA TRP A 55 3.78 -0.15 0.73
C TRP A 55 3.65 -0.61 -0.73
N ARG A 56 4.28 0.09 -1.67
CA ARG A 56 4.34 -0.34 -3.07
C ARG A 56 4.96 -1.73 -3.18
N TYR A 57 6.12 -1.91 -2.56
CA TYR A 57 6.81 -3.21 -2.55
C TYR A 57 5.94 -4.33 -1.97
N LEU A 58 5.26 -4.10 -0.83
CA LEU A 58 4.36 -5.08 -0.22
C LEU A 58 3.20 -5.45 -1.15
N ARG A 59 2.59 -4.47 -1.83
CA ARG A 59 1.54 -4.73 -2.82
C ARG A 59 2.04 -5.53 -4.02
N ASP A 60 3.24 -5.20 -4.51
CA ASP A 60 3.84 -5.90 -5.65
C ASP A 60 4.17 -7.36 -5.27
N GLN A 61 4.76 -7.57 -4.09
CA GLN A 61 4.98 -8.91 -3.54
C GLN A 61 3.66 -9.69 -3.39
N PHE A 62 2.62 -9.07 -2.82
CA PHE A 62 1.31 -9.70 -2.72
C PHE A 62 0.75 -10.05 -4.10
N ALA A 63 0.86 -9.18 -5.09
CA ALA A 63 0.38 -9.45 -6.44
C ALA A 63 1.15 -10.61 -7.11
N VAL A 64 2.46 -10.70 -6.90
CA VAL A 64 3.30 -11.81 -7.37
C VAL A 64 2.85 -13.13 -6.73
N GLU A 65 2.77 -13.17 -5.40
CA GLU A 65 2.42 -14.38 -4.66
C GLU A 65 0.96 -14.79 -4.92
N PHE A 66 0.03 -13.84 -4.94
CA PHE A 66 -1.36 -14.08 -5.30
C PHE A 66 -1.47 -14.58 -6.74
N GLY A 67 -0.68 -14.01 -7.67
CA GLY A 67 -0.57 -14.45 -9.06
C GLY A 67 -0.15 -15.91 -9.23
N LYS A 68 0.78 -16.39 -8.40
CA LYS A 68 1.18 -17.81 -8.35
C LYS A 68 0.02 -18.70 -7.94
N ILE A 69 -0.76 -18.27 -6.94
CA ILE A 69 -1.91 -19.03 -6.42
C ILE A 69 -3.07 -19.03 -7.42
N THR A 70 -3.38 -17.90 -8.05
CA THR A 70 -4.55 -17.77 -8.94
C THR A 70 -4.35 -18.38 -10.34
N ASN A 71 -3.16 -18.89 -10.68
CA ASN A 71 -2.82 -19.53 -11.95
C ASN A 71 -3.47 -18.87 -13.19
N ARG A 72 -3.35 -17.54 -13.30
CA ARG A 72 -3.56 -16.82 -14.57
C ARG A 72 -2.23 -16.23 -15.00
N ARG A 73 -1.59 -16.87 -15.97
CA ARG A 73 -0.57 -16.25 -16.82
C ARG A 73 -1.18 -15.00 -17.46
N ARG A 74 -0.97 -13.84 -16.85
CA ARG A 74 -1.24 -12.52 -17.44
C ARG A 74 -0.23 -11.52 -16.87
N TRP A 75 1.04 -11.88 -17.05
CA TRP A 75 2.19 -11.06 -16.67
C TRP A 75 2.52 -9.98 -17.70
N ASP A 76 1.68 -9.80 -18.72
CA ASP A 76 1.83 -8.71 -19.66
C ASP A 76 0.78 -7.65 -19.37
N PHE A 77 1.25 -6.40 -19.28
CA PHE A 77 0.48 -5.17 -19.12
C PHE A 77 -0.03 -4.90 -17.69
N ILE A 78 0.77 -4.20 -16.89
CA ILE A 78 0.43 -2.92 -16.21
C ILE A 78 1.66 -2.55 -15.37
N CYS A 79 2.63 -1.90 -16.02
CA CYS A 79 3.67 -1.08 -15.40
C CYS A 79 3.95 0.16 -16.27
N ALA A 80 2.92 0.69 -16.94
CA ALA A 80 2.95 1.95 -17.66
C ALA A 80 2.07 2.98 -16.95
#